data_AF-A0A9Q2IW72-F1
#
_entry.id   AF-A0A9Q2IW72-F1
#
_cell.length_a   1.000
_cell.length_b   1.000
_cell.length_c   1.000
_cell.angle_alpha   90.00
_cell.angle_beta   90.00
_cell.angle_gamma   90.00
#
_symmetry.space_group_name_H-M   'P 1'
#
loop_
_entity.id
_entity.type
_entity.pdbx_description
1 polymer ?
#
loop_
_entity_poly.entity_id
_entity_poly.type
_entity_poly.pdbx_seq_one_letter_code
_entity_poly.pdbx_strand_id
1 'polypeptide(L)'
;MRYIRLRFFIPYFSLLASEGCSFQGAPSFPVAGAYFPGWMVCGLIGVAVAVGLRVVFLLTGIDANLSFRLFTYVALGVITALTVWTLVFGP
;
A
#
# COMPACT_ATOMS: atom_id res chain seq x y z
N MET A 1 17.64 -12.47 -19.18
CA MET A 1 17.86 -11.01 -19.32
C MET A 1 16.75 -10.24 -20.05
N ARG A 2 15.63 -10.87 -20.47
CA ARG A 2 14.54 -10.21 -21.22
C ARG A 2 13.35 -9.72 -20.35
N TYR A 3 13.30 -10.11 -19.08
CA TYR A 3 12.25 -9.71 -18.11
C TYR A 3 12.56 -8.42 -17.34
N ILE A 4 13.79 -7.90 -17.42
CA ILE A 4 14.23 -6.76 -16.60
C ILE A 4 13.79 -5.40 -17.17
N ARG A 5 13.66 -5.27 -18.50
CA ARG A 5 13.21 -4.02 -19.16
C ARG A 5 11.70 -3.81 -19.11
N LEU A 6 10.88 -4.87 -19.11
CA LEU A 6 9.42 -4.75 -19.00
C LEU A 6 8.97 -4.29 -17.60
N ARG A 7 9.77 -4.54 -16.55
CA ARG A 7 9.40 -4.29 -15.15
C ARG A 7 9.47 -2.81 -14.74
N PHE A 8 10.15 -1.97 -15.53
CA PHE A 8 10.29 -0.53 -15.28
C PHE A 8 9.23 0.34 -15.98
N PHE A 9 8.53 -0.19 -16.99
CA PHE A 9 7.47 0.55 -17.69
C PHE A 9 6.10 0.51 -16.98
N ILE A 10 5.86 -0.55 -16.20
CA ILE A 10 4.63 -0.73 -15.42
C ILE A 10 4.42 0.36 -14.34
N PRO A 11 5.43 0.75 -13.51
CA PRO A 11 5.21 1.75 -12.46
C PRO A 11 4.93 3.14 -13.02
N TYR A 12 5.47 3.48 -14.20
CA TYR A 12 5.27 4.81 -14.79
C TYR A 12 3.81 5.01 -15.24
N PHE A 13 3.19 3.98 -15.82
CA PHE A 13 1.79 4.05 -16.24
C PHE A 13 0.82 4.10 -15.04
N SER A 14 1.13 3.41 -13.95
CA SER A 14 0.31 3.44 -12.72
C SER A 14 0.37 4.77 -11.97
N LEU A 15 1.46 5.54 -12.06
CA LEU A 15 1.60 6.85 -11.41
C LEU A 15 0.84 7.97 -12.14
N LEU A 16 0.61 7.82 -13.45
CA LEU A 16 -0.16 8.79 -14.24
C LEU A 16 -1.68 8.61 -14.08
N ALA A 17 -2.15 7.45 -13.59
CA ALA A 17 -3.56 7.12 -13.44
C ALA A 17 -4.12 7.39 -12.03
N SER A 18 -3.29 7.80 -11.07
CA SER A 18 -3.76 8.18 -9.73
C SER A 18 -4.30 9.61 -9.77
N GLU A 19 -5.60 9.75 -10.05
CA GLU A 19 -6.39 10.97 -9.90
C GLU A 19 -6.49 11.33 -8.40
N GLY A 20 -5.38 11.73 -7.78
CA GLY A 20 -5.33 12.07 -6.35
C GLY A 20 -6.00 13.41 -6.03
N CYS A 21 -6.18 14.27 -7.04
CA CYS A 21 -6.91 15.53 -6.96
C CYS A 21 -8.22 15.39 -7.75
N SER A 22 -9.22 14.73 -7.17
CA SER A 22 -10.58 14.77 -7.71
C SER A 22 -11.40 15.82 -6.97
N PHE A 23 -12.37 16.45 -7.65
CA PHE A 23 -13.31 17.40 -7.04
C PHE A 23 -14.30 16.71 -6.09
N GLN A 24 -14.31 15.38 -6.11
CA GLN A 24 -15.12 14.54 -5.22
C GLN A 24 -14.37 14.39 -3.89
N GLY A 25 -14.91 14.99 -2.83
CA GLY A 25 -14.29 14.94 -1.50
C GLY A 25 -13.97 13.51 -1.05
N ALA A 26 -12.93 13.36 -0.24
CA ALA A 26 -12.50 12.04 0.24
C ALA A 26 -13.64 11.29 0.96
N PRO A 27 -13.81 9.97 0.70
CA PRO A 27 -14.86 9.18 1.32
C PRO A 27 -14.70 9.20 2.85
N SER A 28 -15.81 9.40 3.56
CA SER A 28 -15.88 9.32 5.00
C SER A 28 -17.01 8.39 5.44
N PHE A 29 -16.76 7.63 6.49
CA PHE A 29 -17.68 6.63 7.02
C PHE A 29 -18.11 7.02 8.44
N PRO A 30 -19.42 7.06 8.73
CA PRO A 30 -19.90 7.30 10.09
C PRO A 30 -19.70 6.05 10.95
N VAL A 31 -18.93 6.17 12.03
CA VAL A 31 -18.69 5.11 13.01
C VAL A 31 -18.86 5.69 14.41
N ALA A 32 -19.80 5.12 15.19
CA ALA A 32 -20.07 5.56 16.57
C ALA A 32 -20.29 7.07 16.74
N GLY A 33 -20.91 7.74 15.75
CA GLY A 33 -21.16 9.18 15.77
C GLY A 33 -19.99 10.07 15.33
N ALA A 34 -18.84 9.49 14.97
CA ALA A 34 -17.69 10.19 14.38
C ALA A 34 -17.51 9.81 12.91
N TYR A 35 -16.88 10.69 12.12
CA TYR A 35 -16.61 10.46 10.70
C TYR A 35 -15.14 10.07 10.50
N PHE A 36 -14.90 8.86 9.99
CA PHE A 36 -13.56 8.36 9.71
C PHE A 36 -13.28 8.38 8.21
N PRO A 37 -12.12 8.89 7.78
CA PRO A 37 -11.78 8.93 6.36
C PRO A 37 -11.40 7.54 5.84
N GLY A 38 -11.73 7.23 4.59
CA GLY A 38 -11.49 5.92 3.99
C GLY A 38 -10.02 5.49 3.94
N TRP A 39 -9.10 6.45 3.89
CA TRP A 39 -7.66 6.16 3.88
C TRP A 39 -7.20 5.53 5.20
N MET A 40 -7.86 5.79 6.32
CA MET A 40 -7.51 5.14 7.60
C MET A 40 -7.77 3.63 7.54
N VAL A 41 -8.85 3.22 6.87
CA VAL A 41 -9.16 1.79 6.67
C VAL A 41 -8.10 1.14 5.78
N CYS A 42 -7.72 1.80 4.67
CA CYS A 42 -6.63 1.35 3.81
C CYS A 42 -5.30 1.24 4.59
N GLY A 43 -5.01 2.22 5.47
CA GLY A 43 -3.85 2.22 6.34
C GLY A 43 -3.83 1.03 7.30
N LEU A 44 -4.97 0.70 7.93
CA LEU A 44 -5.10 -0.48 8.79
C LEU A 44 -4.85 -1.78 8.03
N ILE A 45 -5.36 -1.89 6.79
CA ILE A 45 -5.07 -3.04 5.92
C ILE A 45 -3.57 -3.12 5.63
N GLY A 46 -2.94 -1.98 5.30
CA GLY A 46 -1.49 -1.93 5.06
C GLY A 46 -0.66 -2.36 6.28
N VAL A 47 -1.07 -1.96 7.49
CA VAL A 47 -0.44 -2.41 8.74
C VAL A 47 -0.59 -3.92 8.92
N ALA A 48 -1.80 -4.46 8.72
CA ALA A 48 -2.05 -5.89 8.83
C ALA A 48 -1.19 -6.71 7.85
N VAL A 49 -1.07 -6.24 6.60
CA VAL A 49 -0.22 -6.87 5.58
C VAL A 49 1.26 -6.77 5.95
N ALA A 50 1.75 -5.62 6.43
CA ALA A 50 3.13 -5.46 6.86
C ALA A 50 3.50 -6.40 8.01
N VAL A 51 2.60 -6.58 8.98
CA VAL A 51 2.78 -7.55 10.07
C VAL A 51 2.78 -8.98 9.53
N GLY A 52 1.85 -9.33 8.64
CA GLY A 52 1.80 -10.65 8.01
C GLY A 52 3.08 -10.98 7.23
N LEU A 53 3.57 -10.03 6.42
CA LEU A 53 4.82 -10.17 5.67
C LEU A 53 6.02 -10.34 6.60
N ARG A 54 6.06 -9.63 7.73
CA ARG A 54 7.11 -9.82 8.74
C ARG A 54 7.10 -11.23 9.30
N VAL A 55 5.94 -11.79 9.62
CA VAL A 55 5.84 -13.19 10.07
C VAL A 55 6.35 -14.14 9.00
N VAL A 56 5.91 -13.97 7.74
CA VAL A 56 6.34 -14.81 6.63
C VAL A 56 7.85 -14.74 6.41
N PHE A 57 8.45 -13.54 6.43
CA PHE A 57 9.89 -13.35 6.20
C PHE A 57 10.76 -13.86 7.35
N LEU A 58 10.24 -13.85 8.58
CA LEU A 58 10.90 -14.49 9.71
C LEU A 58 10.90 -16.01 9.53
N LEU A 59 9.77 -16.60 9.13
CA LEU A 59 9.65 -18.05 8.92
C LEU A 59 10.51 -18.56 7.76
N THR A 60 10.69 -17.75 6.71
CA THR A 60 11.51 -18.11 5.54
C THR A 60 12.99 -17.75 5.70
N GLY A 61 13.38 -17.08 6.80
CA GLY A 61 14.75 -16.63 7.05
C GLY A 61 15.21 -15.43 6.20
N ILE A 62 14.34 -14.87 5.36
CA ILE A 62 14.64 -13.70 4.51
C ILE A 62 14.93 -12.46 5.36
N ASP A 63 14.25 -12.31 6.49
CA ASP A 63 14.40 -11.16 7.39
C ASP A 63 15.86 -10.94 7.85
N ALA A 64 16.65 -12.02 7.96
CA ALA A 64 18.06 -11.96 8.32
C ALA A 64 18.92 -11.17 7.31
N ASN A 65 18.53 -11.16 6.04
CA ASN A 65 19.26 -10.51 4.95
C ASN A 65 18.85 -9.04 4.72
N LEU A 66 17.81 -8.56 5.41
CA LEU A 66 17.36 -7.17 5.27
C LEU A 66 18.16 -6.24 6.20
N SER A 67 18.97 -5.35 5.61
CA SER A 67 19.69 -4.30 6.37
C SER A 67 18.76 -3.24 6.97
N PHE A 68 17.66 -2.89 6.30
CA PHE A 68 16.73 -1.82 6.72
C PHE A 68 15.30 -2.34 6.93
N ARG A 69 15.14 -3.30 7.85
CA ARG A 69 13.88 -4.01 8.10
C ARG A 69 12.68 -3.08 8.30
N LEU A 70 12.82 -2.08 9.18
CA LEU A 70 11.73 -1.15 9.48
C LEU A 70 11.27 -0.41 8.22
N PHE A 71 12.21 0.14 7.45
CA PHE A 71 11.91 0.87 6.22
C PHE A 71 11.22 -0.02 5.20
N THR A 72 11.69 -1.26 5.02
CA THR A 72 11.09 -2.20 4.07
C THR A 72 9.65 -2.54 4.45
N TYR A 73 9.38 -2.89 5.72
CA TYR A 73 8.02 -3.25 6.14
C TYR A 73 7.06 -2.05 6.10
N VAL A 74 7.51 -0.86 6.49
CA VAL A 74 6.72 0.37 6.38
C VAL A 74 6.43 0.67 4.92
N ALA A 75 7.42 0.59 4.02
CA ALA A 75 7.22 0.80 2.59
C ALA A 75 6.22 -0.21 1.99
N LEU A 76 6.32 -1.49 2.35
CA LEU A 76 5.35 -2.51 1.91
C LEU A 76 3.94 -2.23 2.43
N GLY A 77 3.81 -1.79 3.70
CA GLY A 77 2.53 -1.35 4.27
C GLY A 77 1.95 -0.13 3.56
N VAL A 78 2.77 0.86 3.22
CA VAL A 78 2.33 2.06 2.48
C VAL A 78 1.92 1.70 1.05
N ILE A 79 2.73 0.89 0.34
CA ILE A 79 2.41 0.44 -1.02
C ILE A 79 1.08 -0.30 -1.02
N THR A 80 0.85 -1.19 -0.06
CA THR A 80 -0.40 -1.95 0.04
C THR A 80 -1.60 -1.05 0.37
N ALA A 81 -1.46 -0.11 1.32
CA ALA A 81 -2.50 0.87 1.62
C ALA A 81 -2.87 1.72 0.38
N LEU A 82 -1.86 2.23 -0.35
CA LEU A 82 -2.07 3.00 -1.57
C LEU A 82 -2.70 2.15 -2.68
N THR A 83 -2.27 0.89 -2.83
CA THR A 83 -2.84 -0.03 -3.81
C THR A 83 -4.32 -0.26 -3.53
N VAL A 84 -4.67 -0.54 -2.26
CA VAL A 84 -6.08 -0.70 -1.85
C VAL A 84 -6.86 0.58 -2.11
N TRP A 85 -6.31 1.74 -1.76
CA TRP A 85 -6.95 3.03 -2.04
C TRP A 85 -7.24 3.19 -3.54
N THR A 86 -6.26 2.93 -4.40
CA THR A 86 -6.45 3.05 -5.86
C THR A 86 -7.42 2.02 -6.43
N LEU A 87 -7.50 0.81 -5.87
CA LEU A 87 -8.40 -0.22 -6.37
C LEU A 87 -9.85 -0.04 -5.90
N VAL A 88 -10.06 0.57 -4.73
CA VAL A 88 -11.38 0.75 -4.11
C VAL A 88 -11.95 2.15 -4.36
N PHE A 89 -11.10 3.17 -4.34
CA PHE A 89 -11.45 4.59 -4.43
C PHE A 89 -10.72 5.33 -5.54
N GLY A 90 -9.94 4.62 -6.38
CA GLY A 90 -9.38 5.21 -7.58
C GLY A 90 -10.46 5.78 -8.49
N PRO A 91 -10.05 6.61 -9.46
CA PRO A 91 -10.97 7.27 -10.38
C PRO A 91 -11.94 6.34 -11.09
#